data_AF-A0A3A0C0V1-F1
#
_entry.id   AF-A0A3A0C0V1-F1
#
_cell.length_a   1.000
_cell.length_b   1.000
_cell.length_c   1.000
_cell.angle_alpha   90.00
_cell.angle_beta   90.00
_cell.angle_gamma   90.00
#
_symmetry.space_group_name_H-M   'P 1'
#
loop_
_entity.id
_entity.type
_entity.pdbx_description
1 polymer ?
#
loop_
_entity_poly.entity_id
_entity_poly.type
_entity_poly.pdbx_seq_one_letter_code
_entity_poly.pdbx_strand_id
1 'polypeptide(L)'
;MAVVRGGGAGLYDRPGGAVIGQLTTGTALTVWGRSGDSAWLVVTAGGGVSGWVEKATVVAFDLETLPVVDGGTAATVSPAASVPASGADSAAAPDDATPTPAAMGDEIIATVAVTDSRLNIRTGPGTTYAIVGKAQPGESFVATGRNTQATWIEIATPDLGDGFGWVAAAYVTLNKPVLGLPVSERVGAAAPDGAAAGGAVTVVSARTAATPAAQTGVTAAPAGLAGRLVFQSVSGGQIYVYELDTGVLYPLTGGFDPAISPDGRTVAFTRYGGDQGLYLIDIDGKNERRIYAGSQQLRAPTWSPDGAWIAFVRVQGSYSCRDLGFGICIPNFSLFREILEDFPLDRRPEWSLSRVNTGGQEFRDLPALTSVQAPSWHNDGIVYGAVSSIEITQDVPEFTTRAVFSDPHLQDPDWQPGGDRIVFQIQQGSHWEIYTISPDGSGLQNLTRPVTTLVEELPSNVAPAWSPDGRSIVYLSNRDEKNDAGAWRLWVMGADGSNQRPLPVNVPLDYSYANEQVVSWGVSG
;
A
#
# COMPACT_ATOMS: atom_id res chain seq x y z
N MET A 1 -0.62 17.43 24.41
CA MET A 1 0.16 16.33 23.80
C MET A 1 0.35 16.60 22.31
N ALA A 2 1.37 15.98 21.69
CA ALA A 2 1.61 16.07 20.26
C ALA A 2 1.97 14.71 19.65
N VAL A 3 1.77 14.55 18.34
CA VAL A 3 2.15 13.37 17.56
C VAL A 3 2.92 13.81 16.33
N VAL A 4 4.05 13.15 16.03
CA VAL A 4 4.88 13.48 14.86
C VAL A 4 4.16 13.12 13.54
N ARG A 5 4.12 14.07 12.60
CA ARG A 5 3.49 13.94 11.27
C ARG A 5 4.28 13.01 10.34
N GLY A 6 3.70 12.73 9.16
CA GLY A 6 4.41 12.07 8.05
C GLY A 6 5.68 12.83 7.67
N GLY A 7 6.80 12.10 7.57
CA GLY A 7 8.14 12.65 7.25
C GLY A 7 9.11 12.73 8.44
N GLY A 8 8.67 12.39 9.65
CA GLY A 8 9.48 12.49 10.87
C GLY A 8 9.63 13.92 11.40
N ALA A 9 10.34 14.09 12.51
CA ALA A 9 10.65 15.39 13.08
C ALA A 9 12.03 15.41 13.75
N GLY A 10 12.79 16.47 13.52
CA GLY A 10 14.00 16.73 14.29
C GLY A 10 13.66 17.13 15.73
N LEU A 11 14.38 16.56 16.70
CA LEU A 11 14.41 17.03 18.08
C LEU A 11 15.65 17.92 18.25
N TYR A 12 15.44 19.15 18.68
CA TYR A 12 16.48 20.18 18.75
C TYR A 12 16.81 20.57 20.19
N ASP A 13 18.06 20.96 20.45
CA ASP A 13 18.49 21.47 21.76
C ASP A 13 17.83 22.81 22.13
N ARG A 14 17.53 23.62 21.11
CA ARG A 14 16.81 24.90 21.16
C ARG A 14 16.11 25.17 19.81
N PRO A 15 15.16 26.13 19.73
CA PRO A 15 14.54 26.51 18.45
C PRO A 15 15.59 26.84 17.36
N GLY A 16 15.52 26.15 16.22
CA GLY A 16 16.48 26.28 15.10
C GLY A 16 17.93 25.92 15.45
N GLY A 17 18.14 25.14 16.51
CA GLY A 17 19.45 24.75 17.03
C GLY A 17 20.03 23.49 16.38
N ALA A 18 20.87 22.78 17.13
CA ALA A 18 21.42 21.52 16.69
C ALA A 18 20.39 20.39 16.90
N VAL A 19 20.32 19.49 15.93
CA VAL A 19 19.52 18.26 16.05
C VAL A 19 20.19 17.35 17.08
N ILE A 20 19.49 17.07 18.16
CA ILE A 20 19.90 16.16 19.24
C ILE A 20 19.19 14.80 19.18
N GLY A 21 18.20 14.67 18.30
CA GLY A 21 17.50 13.41 18.04
C GLY A 21 16.63 13.49 16.80
N GLN A 22 16.22 12.33 16.29
CA GLN A 22 15.24 12.21 15.22
C GLN A 22 14.05 11.43 15.74
N LEU A 23 12.86 12.00 15.57
CA LEU A 23 11.60 11.44 15.98
C LEU A 23 10.89 10.86 14.75
N THR A 24 10.43 9.63 14.84
CA THR A 24 9.73 8.97 13.73
C THR A 24 8.26 9.37 13.70
N THR A 25 7.64 9.28 12.52
CA THR A 25 6.20 9.50 12.35
C THR A 25 5.38 8.65 13.32
N GLY A 26 4.34 9.25 13.91
CA GLY A 26 3.51 8.59 14.92
C GLY A 26 4.06 8.62 16.35
N THR A 27 5.29 9.12 16.57
CA THR A 27 5.83 9.27 17.93
C THR A 27 4.93 10.20 18.75
N ALA A 28 4.41 9.69 19.88
CA ALA A 28 3.68 10.49 20.85
C ALA A 28 4.64 11.30 21.73
N LEU A 29 4.29 12.55 21.96
CA LEU A 29 5.11 13.55 22.64
C LEU A 29 4.30 14.23 23.75
N THR A 30 4.90 14.33 24.92
CA THR A 30 4.36 15.19 25.98
C THR A 30 4.80 16.61 25.73
N VAL A 31 3.87 17.47 25.35
CA VAL A 31 4.12 18.91 25.15
C VAL A 31 3.87 19.64 26.46
N TRP A 32 4.82 20.45 26.90
CA TRP A 32 4.70 21.20 28.15
C TRP A 32 5.05 22.68 28.02
N GLY A 33 5.43 23.14 26.82
CA GLY A 33 5.67 24.56 26.56
C GLY A 33 5.75 24.88 25.07
N ARG A 34 5.79 26.17 24.75
CA ARG A 34 5.95 26.68 23.38
C ARG A 34 6.89 27.88 23.33
N SER A 35 7.45 28.16 22.15
CA SER A 35 8.18 29.40 21.90
C SER A 35 7.23 30.60 21.87
N GLY A 36 7.78 31.81 22.03
CA GLY A 36 6.98 33.05 22.02
C GLY A 36 6.19 33.25 20.72
N ASP A 37 6.76 32.85 19.59
CA ASP A 37 6.13 32.85 18.26
C ASP A 37 5.25 31.61 17.97
N SER A 38 5.21 30.65 18.89
CA SER A 38 4.52 29.35 18.75
C SER A 38 4.95 28.51 17.55
N ALA A 39 6.09 28.81 16.91
CA ALA A 39 6.64 28.00 15.84
C ALA A 39 7.27 26.70 16.37
N TRP A 40 7.63 26.68 17.65
CA TRP A 40 8.31 25.56 18.31
C TRP A 40 7.58 25.12 19.57
N LEU A 41 7.60 23.81 19.82
CA LEU A 41 7.03 23.18 21.00
C LEU A 41 8.14 22.52 21.81
N VAL A 42 8.11 22.68 23.13
CA VAL A 42 8.98 21.91 24.02
C VAL A 42 8.28 20.61 24.37
N VAL A 43 8.98 19.52 24.09
CA VAL A 43 8.46 18.18 24.19
C VAL A 43 9.37 17.30 24.99
N THR A 44 8.79 16.29 25.64
CA THR A 44 9.52 15.14 26.16
C THR A 44 9.12 13.93 25.33
N ALA A 45 10.11 13.32 24.67
CA ALA A 45 9.95 12.11 23.88
C ALA A 45 10.02 10.85 24.76
N GLY A 46 9.55 9.71 24.23
CA GLY A 46 9.67 8.41 24.89
C GLY A 46 11.14 8.12 25.26
N GLY A 47 11.40 7.85 26.54
CA GLY A 47 12.76 7.71 27.08
C GLY A 47 13.27 8.91 27.91
N GLY A 48 12.44 9.95 28.11
CA GLY A 48 12.73 11.06 29.02
C GLY A 48 13.64 12.16 28.43
N VAL A 49 13.98 12.05 27.14
CA VAL A 49 14.75 13.08 26.42
C VAL A 49 13.82 14.23 26.09
N SER A 50 14.18 15.42 26.57
CA SER A 50 13.45 16.65 26.31
C SER A 50 14.17 17.51 25.28
N GLY A 51 13.42 18.17 24.42
CA GLY A 51 13.94 19.06 23.40
C GLY A 51 12.84 19.83 22.70
N TRP A 52 13.20 20.51 21.62
CA TRP A 52 12.30 21.34 20.84
C TRP A 52 11.94 20.66 19.53
N VAL A 53 10.67 20.76 19.13
CA VAL A 53 10.18 20.25 17.85
C VAL A 53 9.45 21.37 17.11
N GLU A 54 9.59 21.41 15.79
CA GLU A 54 8.84 22.36 14.97
C GLU A 54 7.35 22.02 15.00
N LYS A 55 6.51 23.00 15.33
CA LYS A 55 5.05 22.83 15.38
C LYS A 55 4.50 22.28 14.06
N ALA A 56 5.09 22.67 12.92
CA ALA A 56 4.67 22.23 11.60
C ALA A 56 4.86 20.71 11.38
N THR A 57 5.78 20.08 12.12
CA THR A 57 6.13 18.66 11.99
C THR A 57 5.33 17.77 12.94
N VAL A 58 4.45 18.35 13.76
CA VAL A 58 3.63 17.61 14.73
C VAL A 58 2.17 18.03 14.67
N VAL A 59 1.27 17.15 15.09
CA VAL A 59 -0.13 17.46 15.37
C VAL A 59 -0.24 17.62 16.87
N ALA A 60 -0.71 18.76 17.35
CA ALA A 60 -0.78 19.06 18.77
C ALA A 60 -2.04 19.86 19.08
N PHE A 61 -2.68 19.53 20.21
CA PHE A 61 -3.95 20.12 20.65
C PHE A 61 -3.74 21.04 21.86
N ASP A 62 -4.67 21.98 22.06
CA ASP A 62 -4.69 22.94 23.17
C ASP A 62 -3.44 23.81 23.33
N LEU A 63 -2.75 24.07 22.22
CA LEU A 63 -1.47 24.81 22.20
C LEU A 63 -1.55 26.22 22.78
N GLU A 64 -2.72 26.85 22.71
CA GLU A 64 -2.94 28.22 23.20
C GLU A 64 -2.84 28.31 24.74
N THR A 65 -3.05 27.20 25.44
CA THR A 65 -2.98 27.10 26.91
C THR A 65 -1.57 26.83 27.43
N LEU A 66 -0.62 26.52 26.53
CA LEU A 66 0.74 26.17 26.92
C LEU A 66 1.54 27.40 27.36
N PRO A 67 2.37 27.26 28.41
CA PRO A 67 3.26 28.33 28.83
C PRO A 67 4.31 28.63 27.76
N VAL A 68 4.66 29.91 27.63
CA VAL A 68 5.78 30.35 26.81
C VAL A 68 7.08 30.05 27.56
N VAL A 69 7.99 29.33 26.90
CA VAL A 69 9.30 28.97 27.43
C VAL A 69 10.36 29.75 26.65
N ASP A 70 11.25 30.46 27.35
CA ASP A 70 12.36 31.17 26.72
C ASP A 70 13.33 30.16 26.10
N GLY A 71 13.74 30.38 24.84
CA GLY A 71 14.45 29.43 23.96
C GLY A 71 15.89 29.04 24.36
N GLY A 72 16.19 28.95 25.66
CA GLY A 72 17.42 28.39 26.18
C GLY A 72 17.49 26.86 25.99
N THR A 73 18.70 26.32 26.13
CA THR A 73 18.94 24.86 26.14
C THR A 73 17.99 24.18 27.12
N ALA A 74 17.26 23.16 26.68
CA ALA A 74 16.44 22.33 27.56
C ALA A 74 17.33 21.69 28.63
N ALA A 75 17.42 22.33 29.81
CA ALA A 75 18.18 21.82 30.92
C ALA A 75 17.51 20.54 31.42
N THR A 76 18.30 19.47 31.58
CA THR A 76 17.93 18.31 32.39
C THR A 76 17.63 18.79 33.81
N VAL A 77 16.35 18.90 34.18
CA VAL A 77 15.96 19.23 35.55
C VAL A 77 15.83 17.93 36.35
N SER A 78 16.84 17.64 37.18
CA SER A 78 16.66 16.82 38.38
C SER A 78 15.91 17.64 39.44
N PRO A 79 15.03 17.03 40.26
CA PRO A 79 14.27 17.78 41.26
C PRO A 79 15.13 18.06 42.48
N ALA A 80 15.24 19.32 42.91
CA ALA A 80 15.77 19.65 44.22
C ALA A 80 15.17 20.94 44.80
N ALA A 81 14.95 20.86 46.12
CA ALA A 81 14.80 21.91 47.12
C ALA A 81 13.39 22.52 47.35
N SER A 82 12.74 21.92 48.35
CA SER A 82 11.68 22.44 49.22
C SER A 82 12.01 23.77 49.92
N VAL A 83 10.98 24.61 50.08
CA VAL A 83 10.92 25.82 50.92
C VAL A 83 10.29 25.45 52.29
N PRO A 84 10.69 26.07 53.43
CA PRO A 84 10.67 25.42 54.74
C PRO A 84 9.35 25.50 55.50
N ALA A 85 9.25 24.64 56.51
CA ALA A 85 8.11 24.43 57.39
C ALA A 85 7.81 25.59 58.36
N SER A 86 6.52 25.77 58.65
CA SER A 86 6.03 26.29 59.92
C SER A 86 4.78 25.52 60.35
N GLY A 87 4.77 25.02 61.58
CA GLY A 87 3.56 24.59 62.29
C GLY A 87 3.50 23.09 62.57
N ALA A 88 3.71 22.74 63.83
CA ALA A 88 3.56 21.40 64.39
C ALA A 88 2.08 20.94 64.42
N ASP A 89 1.81 19.65 64.17
CA ASP A 89 1.41 18.73 65.25
C ASP A 89 1.32 17.26 64.80
N SER A 90 1.59 16.40 65.78
CA SER A 90 1.65 14.93 65.85
C SER A 90 0.51 14.11 65.20
N ALA A 91 0.86 12.99 64.52
CA ALA A 91 0.56 11.61 64.99
C ALA A 91 0.92 10.48 63.97
N ALA A 92 1.68 9.49 64.47
CA ALA A 92 1.88 8.06 64.12
C ALA A 92 1.48 7.41 62.75
N ALA A 93 2.51 6.78 62.12
CA ALA A 93 2.71 5.47 61.41
C ALA A 93 1.52 4.56 60.95
N PRO A 94 1.69 3.55 60.04
CA PRO A 94 2.92 2.95 59.47
C PRO A 94 2.93 2.66 57.94
N ASP A 95 4.08 2.12 57.49
CA ASP A 95 4.45 1.46 56.23
C ASP A 95 3.36 1.08 55.22
N ASP A 96 3.53 1.54 53.97
CA ASP A 96 3.28 0.69 52.80
C ASP A 96 4.26 1.01 51.66
N ALA A 97 4.79 -0.04 51.05
CA ALA A 97 5.88 0.02 50.09
C ALA A 97 5.41 0.64 48.77
N THR A 98 6.11 1.67 48.30
CA THR A 98 6.02 2.12 46.91
C THR A 98 6.85 1.18 46.03
N PRO A 99 6.31 0.66 44.90
CA PRO A 99 7.07 -0.18 44.01
C PRO A 99 8.17 0.66 43.34
N THR A 100 9.40 0.15 43.41
CA THR A 100 10.54 0.68 42.66
C THR A 100 10.24 0.62 41.15
N PRO A 101 10.55 1.66 40.35
CA PRO A 101 10.38 1.61 38.90
C PRO A 101 11.23 0.46 38.33
N ALA A 102 10.58 -0.45 37.60
CA ALA A 102 11.27 -1.52 36.88
C ALA A 102 12.25 -0.90 35.87
N ALA A 103 13.50 -1.37 35.89
CA ALA A 103 14.48 -1.06 34.86
C ALA A 103 13.90 -1.44 33.49
N MET A 104 13.94 -0.52 32.51
CA MET A 104 13.68 -0.87 31.12
C MET A 104 14.74 -1.90 30.69
N GLY A 105 14.30 -3.13 30.42
CA GLY A 105 15.17 -4.28 30.18
C GLY A 105 16.03 -4.12 28.91
N ASP A 106 17.02 -5.01 28.77
CA ASP A 106 17.95 -5.08 27.63
C ASP A 106 17.29 -5.59 26.33
N GLU A 107 15.96 -5.63 26.28
CA GLU A 107 15.18 -6.22 25.20
C GLU A 107 15.23 -5.38 23.91
N ILE A 108 15.24 -6.10 22.78
CA ILE A 108 15.05 -5.51 21.45
C ILE A 108 13.56 -5.46 21.20
N ILE A 109 13.02 -4.28 20.92
CA ILE A 109 11.61 -4.05 20.63
C ILE A 109 11.46 -3.82 19.14
N ALA A 110 10.57 -4.59 18.52
CA ALA A 110 10.12 -4.42 17.15
C ALA A 110 8.76 -3.74 17.11
N THR A 111 8.68 -2.56 16.52
CA THR A 111 7.45 -1.80 16.35
C THR A 111 7.03 -1.82 14.89
N VAL A 112 5.79 -2.24 14.60
CA VAL A 112 5.23 -2.26 13.24
C VAL A 112 5.14 -0.84 12.68
N ALA A 113 5.80 -0.61 11.56
CA ALA A 113 5.94 0.70 10.92
C ALA A 113 4.95 0.95 9.76
N VAL A 114 4.08 -0.03 9.45
CA VAL A 114 3.04 0.10 8.42
C VAL A 114 1.91 0.99 8.93
N THR A 115 1.33 1.87 8.10
CA THR A 115 0.26 2.81 8.49
C THR A 115 -1.15 2.37 8.05
N ASP A 116 -1.29 1.76 6.87
CA ASP A 116 -2.61 1.52 6.25
C ASP A 116 -2.89 0.03 5.96
N SER A 117 -2.21 -0.87 6.67
CA SER A 117 -2.58 -2.29 6.76
C SER A 117 -1.98 -2.97 7.98
N ARG A 118 -2.46 -4.18 8.28
CA ARG A 118 -1.83 -5.06 9.27
C ARG A 118 -0.71 -5.88 8.63
N LEU A 119 0.39 -6.05 9.36
CA LEU A 119 1.53 -6.87 8.99
C LEU A 119 1.25 -8.34 9.31
N ASN A 120 1.49 -9.24 8.36
CA ASN A 120 1.29 -10.68 8.57
C ASN A 120 2.31 -11.26 9.58
N ILE A 121 1.82 -11.99 10.58
CA ILE A 121 2.63 -12.78 11.52
C ILE A 121 2.55 -14.24 11.10
N ARG A 122 3.71 -14.88 10.90
CA ARG A 122 3.83 -16.22 10.31
C ARG A 122 4.48 -17.23 11.24
N THR A 123 4.26 -18.51 10.96
CA THR A 123 4.88 -19.63 11.72
C THR A 123 6.39 -19.74 11.51
N GLY A 124 6.95 -19.16 10.46
CA GLY A 124 8.37 -19.23 10.15
C GLY A 124 8.87 -18.03 9.33
N PRO A 125 10.20 -17.93 9.13
CA PRO A 125 10.84 -16.80 8.46
C PRO A 125 10.69 -16.90 6.92
N GLY A 126 9.54 -16.49 6.40
CA GLY A 126 9.26 -16.50 4.97
C GLY A 126 7.77 -16.37 4.67
N THR A 127 7.43 -15.94 3.45
CA THR A 127 6.01 -15.76 3.07
C THR A 127 5.28 -17.06 2.75
N THR A 128 5.99 -18.19 2.67
CA THR A 128 5.44 -19.52 2.39
C THR A 128 4.97 -20.23 3.66
N TYR A 129 5.37 -19.73 4.83
CA TYR A 129 4.87 -20.15 6.13
C TYR A 129 3.46 -19.62 6.39
N ALA A 130 2.62 -20.43 7.03
CA ALA A 130 1.24 -20.09 7.33
C ALA A 130 1.13 -18.79 8.15
N ILE A 131 0.13 -17.97 7.84
CA ILE A 131 -0.22 -16.78 8.63
C ILE A 131 -0.95 -17.27 9.89
N VAL A 132 -0.41 -16.95 11.07
CA VAL A 132 -0.98 -17.30 12.38
C VAL A 132 -1.54 -16.10 13.13
N GLY A 133 -1.22 -14.89 12.66
CA GLY A 133 -1.74 -13.66 13.21
C GLY A 133 -1.49 -12.48 12.28
N LYS A 134 -1.97 -11.30 12.67
CA LYS A 134 -1.65 -10.05 12.00
C LYS A 134 -1.41 -8.97 13.04
N ALA A 135 -0.29 -8.28 12.92
CA ALA A 135 0.10 -7.17 13.79
C ALA A 135 -0.37 -5.83 13.21
N GLN A 136 -0.80 -4.93 14.08
CA GLN A 136 -1.38 -3.64 13.70
C GLN A 136 -0.31 -2.54 13.58
N PRO A 137 -0.58 -1.47 12.82
CA PRO A 137 0.23 -0.25 12.82
C PRO A 137 0.62 0.21 14.23
N GLY A 138 1.92 0.41 14.49
CA GLY A 138 2.44 0.85 15.79
C GLY A 138 2.45 -0.22 16.90
N GLU A 139 1.93 -1.42 16.65
CA GLU A 139 2.02 -2.52 17.60
C GLU A 139 3.48 -2.91 17.84
N SER A 140 3.84 -3.18 19.10
CA SER A 140 5.22 -3.46 19.49
C SER A 140 5.34 -4.83 20.15
N PHE A 141 6.38 -5.56 19.76
CA PHE A 141 6.69 -6.89 20.27
C PHE A 141 8.13 -6.95 20.76
N VAL A 142 8.39 -7.86 21.71
CA VAL A 142 9.77 -8.23 22.04
C VAL A 142 10.31 -9.08 20.89
N ALA A 143 11.37 -8.61 20.24
CA ALA A 143 12.08 -9.34 19.21
C ALA A 143 13.07 -10.33 19.85
N THR A 144 12.93 -11.60 19.52
CA THR A 144 13.67 -12.70 20.17
C THR A 144 14.71 -13.36 19.27
N GLY A 145 14.61 -13.16 17.95
CA GLY A 145 15.55 -13.73 16.98
C GLY A 145 15.37 -13.17 15.57
N ARG A 146 16.19 -13.66 14.65
CA ARG A 146 16.13 -13.32 13.22
C ARG A 146 16.50 -14.52 12.35
N ASN A 147 16.18 -14.45 11.06
CA ASN A 147 16.77 -15.38 10.09
C ASN A 147 18.22 -14.98 9.74
N THR A 148 18.94 -15.87 9.05
CA THR A 148 20.35 -15.68 8.67
C THR A 148 20.61 -14.39 7.90
N GLN A 149 19.68 -14.03 7.00
CA GLN A 149 19.75 -12.83 6.15
C GLN A 149 19.24 -11.55 6.83
N ALA A 150 18.70 -11.62 8.05
CA ALA A 150 18.05 -10.50 8.74
C ALA A 150 16.87 -9.86 7.99
N THR A 151 16.22 -10.61 7.11
CA THR A 151 15.02 -10.19 6.37
C THR A 151 13.72 -10.52 7.12
N TRP A 152 13.79 -11.36 8.15
CA TRP A 152 12.67 -11.74 9.02
C TRP A 152 13.08 -11.68 10.49
N ILE A 153 12.16 -11.23 11.34
CA ILE A 153 12.32 -11.06 12.78
C ILE A 153 11.34 -11.98 13.50
N GLU A 154 11.86 -12.75 14.44
CA GLU A 154 11.07 -13.55 15.38
C GLU A 154 10.60 -12.64 16.52
N ILE A 155 9.31 -12.64 16.80
CA ILE A 155 8.65 -11.83 17.82
C ILE A 155 7.94 -12.73 18.86
N ALA A 156 7.97 -12.32 20.12
CA ALA A 156 7.18 -12.92 21.18
C ALA A 156 5.75 -12.39 21.13
N THR A 157 4.78 -13.32 21.07
CA THR A 157 3.35 -13.01 20.93
C THR A 157 2.56 -14.02 21.79
N PRO A 158 2.38 -13.75 23.10
CA PRO A 158 1.75 -14.70 24.03
C PRO A 158 0.32 -15.10 23.65
N ASP A 159 -0.36 -14.27 22.85
CA ASP A 159 -1.73 -14.51 22.36
C ASP A 159 -1.80 -15.57 21.25
N LEU A 160 -0.66 -15.96 20.67
CA LEU A 160 -0.57 -17.06 19.71
C LEU A 160 -0.33 -18.38 20.44
N GLY A 161 -0.84 -19.49 19.89
CA GLY A 161 -0.78 -20.81 20.54
C GLY A 161 0.64 -21.26 20.93
N ASP A 162 1.63 -20.95 20.09
CA ASP A 162 3.05 -21.27 20.35
C ASP A 162 3.80 -20.14 21.10
N GLY A 163 3.15 -19.00 21.35
CA GLY A 163 3.74 -17.85 22.04
C GLY A 163 4.72 -17.01 21.21
N PHE A 164 4.86 -17.28 19.91
CA PHE A 164 5.74 -16.52 19.01
C PHE A 164 5.22 -16.48 17.57
N GLY A 165 5.84 -15.62 16.77
CA GLY A 165 5.68 -15.62 15.33
C GLY A 165 6.82 -14.88 14.61
N TRP A 166 6.71 -14.80 13.30
CA TRP A 166 7.71 -14.17 12.43
C TRP A 166 7.08 -13.04 11.61
N VAL A 167 7.76 -11.90 11.56
CA VAL A 167 7.36 -10.71 10.79
C VAL A 167 8.48 -10.25 9.87
N ALA A 168 8.11 -9.62 8.75
CA ALA A 168 9.08 -9.12 7.79
C ALA A 168 9.83 -7.89 8.33
N ALA A 169 11.16 -7.93 8.29
CA ALA A 169 12.03 -6.89 8.85
C ALA A 169 11.81 -5.52 8.17
N ALA A 170 11.42 -5.51 6.89
CA ALA A 170 11.16 -4.28 6.13
C ALA A 170 10.02 -3.42 6.70
N TYR A 171 9.17 -3.99 7.54
CA TYR A 171 7.96 -3.35 8.05
C TYR A 171 7.97 -3.11 9.56
N VAL A 172 9.14 -3.23 10.19
CA VAL A 172 9.32 -3.02 11.61
C VAL A 172 10.51 -2.12 11.88
N THR A 173 10.33 -1.18 12.79
CA THR A 173 11.41 -0.38 13.35
C THR A 173 11.91 -1.07 14.62
N LEU A 174 13.22 -1.27 14.73
CA LEU A 174 13.84 -1.79 15.93
C LEU A 174 14.44 -0.68 16.78
N ASN A 175 14.29 -0.76 18.10
CA ASN A 175 14.97 0.14 19.03
C ASN A 175 16.50 -0.11 19.13
N LYS A 176 17.00 -1.23 18.59
CA LYS A 176 18.41 -1.65 18.54
C LYS A 176 18.72 -2.33 17.18
N PRO A 177 19.99 -2.43 16.74
CA PRO A 177 20.33 -3.03 15.45
C PRO A 177 19.85 -4.48 15.29
N VAL A 178 19.30 -4.82 14.11
CA VAL A 178 18.78 -6.17 13.81
C VAL A 178 19.84 -7.26 13.98
N LEU A 179 21.11 -6.96 13.69
CA LEU A 179 22.22 -7.91 13.84
C LEU A 179 22.54 -8.25 15.30
N GLY A 180 21.98 -7.50 16.27
CA GLY A 180 22.03 -7.84 17.69
C GLY A 180 21.11 -9.00 18.08
N LEU A 181 20.16 -9.39 17.22
CA LEU A 181 19.31 -10.56 17.43
C LEU A 181 20.05 -11.86 17.05
N PRO A 182 19.88 -12.94 17.84
CA PRO A 182 20.44 -14.24 17.51
C PRO A 182 19.75 -14.82 16.27
N VAL A 183 20.48 -15.64 15.50
CA VAL A 183 19.87 -16.42 14.42
C VAL A 183 19.02 -17.52 15.05
N SER A 184 17.74 -17.59 14.64
CA SER A 184 16.78 -18.60 15.07
C SER A 184 16.35 -19.47 13.89
N GLU A 185 16.19 -20.76 14.14
CA GLU A 185 15.62 -21.75 13.20
C GLU A 185 14.21 -22.19 13.62
N ARG A 186 13.60 -21.49 14.58
CA ARG A 186 12.32 -21.88 15.19
C ARG A 186 11.17 -21.73 14.20
N VAL A 187 10.41 -22.81 14.01
CA VAL A 187 9.19 -22.84 13.16
C VAL A 187 8.03 -23.35 14.01
N GLY A 188 6.93 -22.60 14.01
CA GLY A 188 5.70 -22.93 14.75
C GLY A 188 4.82 -23.93 14.00
N ALA A 189 3.87 -24.52 14.73
CA ALA A 189 2.86 -25.37 14.11
C ALA A 189 1.91 -24.50 13.27
N ALA A 190 1.59 -24.94 12.05
CA ALA A 190 0.48 -24.34 11.32
C ALA A 190 -0.78 -24.47 12.18
N ALA A 191 -1.55 -23.38 12.32
CA ALA A 191 -2.88 -23.47 12.91
C ALA A 191 -3.65 -24.58 12.16
N PRO A 192 -4.40 -25.47 12.85
CA PRO A 192 -5.20 -26.48 12.17
C PRO A 192 -6.09 -25.73 11.17
N ASP A 193 -5.98 -26.10 9.89
CA ASP A 193 -6.58 -25.39 8.76
C ASP A 193 -7.91 -24.78 9.17
N GLY A 194 -7.90 -23.47 9.46
CA GLY A 194 -9.10 -22.71 9.73
C GLY A 194 -9.84 -22.68 8.42
N ALA A 195 -10.70 -23.70 8.25
CA ALA A 195 -11.40 -24.10 7.05
C ALA A 195 -11.07 -23.18 5.89
N ALA A 196 -10.18 -23.62 4.99
CA ALA A 196 -10.28 -23.18 3.62
C ALA A 196 -11.78 -23.24 3.31
N ALA A 197 -12.40 -22.08 3.15
CA ALA A 197 -13.76 -22.00 2.67
C ALA A 197 -13.69 -22.38 1.19
N GLY A 198 -13.32 -23.64 0.93
CA GLY A 198 -13.70 -24.40 -0.23
C GLY A 198 -15.20 -24.61 -0.12
N GLY A 199 -15.94 -23.51 -0.23
CA GLY A 199 -17.25 -23.59 -0.84
C GLY A 199 -16.99 -24.18 -2.20
N ALA A 200 -17.48 -25.40 -2.42
CA ALA A 200 -17.44 -26.06 -3.72
C ALA A 200 -17.79 -25.02 -4.79
N VAL A 201 -16.87 -24.81 -5.72
CA VAL A 201 -17.10 -23.93 -6.86
C VAL A 201 -18.14 -24.63 -7.73
N THR A 202 -19.40 -24.30 -7.51
CA THR A 202 -20.43 -24.63 -8.48
C THR A 202 -20.13 -23.77 -9.70
N VAL A 203 -19.55 -24.39 -10.73
CA VAL A 203 -19.46 -23.83 -12.07
C VAL A 203 -20.90 -23.65 -12.55
N VAL A 204 -21.50 -22.50 -12.24
CA VAL A 204 -22.74 -22.10 -12.87
C VAL A 204 -22.33 -21.57 -14.23
N SER A 205 -22.41 -22.43 -15.25
CA SER A 205 -22.42 -22.00 -16.65
C SER A 205 -23.71 -21.22 -16.90
N ALA A 206 -23.81 -20.01 -16.36
CA ALA A 206 -24.79 -19.05 -16.82
C ALA A 206 -24.31 -18.61 -18.21
N ARG A 207 -24.85 -19.22 -19.26
CA ARG A 207 -24.81 -18.65 -20.60
C ARG A 207 -25.74 -17.44 -20.59
N THR A 208 -25.24 -16.31 -20.11
CA THR A 208 -25.86 -15.03 -20.44
C THR A 208 -25.60 -14.82 -21.92
N ALA A 209 -26.65 -14.65 -22.72
CA ALA A 209 -26.49 -14.33 -24.13
C ALA A 209 -25.76 -12.98 -24.22
N ALA A 210 -24.48 -13.02 -24.57
CA ALA A 210 -23.74 -11.81 -24.87
C ALA A 210 -24.39 -11.17 -26.10
N THR A 211 -24.76 -9.89 -25.97
CA THR A 211 -25.07 -9.07 -27.13
C THR A 211 -23.81 -9.01 -27.97
N PRO A 212 -23.82 -9.42 -29.25
CA PRO A 212 -22.65 -9.31 -30.11
C PRO A 212 -22.12 -7.88 -30.05
N ALA A 213 -20.80 -7.72 -29.90
CA ALA A 213 -20.16 -6.43 -30.00
C ALA A 213 -20.55 -5.79 -31.35
N ALA A 214 -21.43 -4.79 -31.31
CA ALA A 214 -21.71 -3.98 -32.49
C ALA A 214 -20.46 -3.12 -32.71
N GLN A 215 -19.79 -3.28 -33.85
CA GLN A 215 -18.63 -2.46 -34.19
C GLN A 215 -19.05 -0.99 -34.25
N THR A 216 -18.50 -0.16 -33.37
CA THR A 216 -18.82 1.27 -33.31
C THR A 216 -17.65 2.08 -33.83
N GLY A 217 -17.61 2.27 -35.15
CA GLY A 217 -16.75 3.25 -35.79
C GLY A 217 -15.31 2.79 -36.01
N VAL A 218 -14.74 3.33 -37.09
CA VAL A 218 -13.31 3.25 -37.39
C VAL A 218 -12.71 4.57 -36.90
N THR A 219 -11.82 4.52 -35.91
CA THR A 219 -10.93 5.63 -35.60
C THR A 219 -9.65 5.50 -36.43
N ALA A 220 -8.78 6.51 -36.38
CA ALA A 220 -7.52 6.42 -37.12
C ALA A 220 -6.58 5.39 -36.46
N ALA A 221 -6.01 4.46 -37.23
CA ALA A 221 -4.96 3.59 -36.72
C ALA A 221 -3.72 4.42 -36.34
N PRO A 222 -3.20 4.31 -35.10
CA PRO A 222 -2.03 5.05 -34.67
C PRO A 222 -0.78 4.49 -35.35
N ALA A 223 -0.01 5.36 -36.00
CA ALA A 223 1.20 4.95 -36.70
C ALA A 223 2.21 4.27 -35.75
N GLY A 224 2.78 3.15 -36.21
CA GLY A 224 3.88 2.43 -35.54
C GLY A 224 3.48 1.62 -34.31
N LEU A 225 2.18 1.46 -34.03
CA LEU A 225 1.67 0.62 -32.94
C LEU A 225 0.90 -0.58 -33.51
N ALA A 226 0.90 -1.68 -32.76
CA ALA A 226 0.22 -2.92 -33.12
C ALA A 226 -0.42 -3.54 -31.87
N GLY A 227 -1.34 -4.48 -32.08
CA GLY A 227 -2.03 -5.14 -30.98
C GLY A 227 -3.38 -4.51 -30.62
N ARG A 228 -3.85 -4.84 -29.42
CA ARG A 228 -5.16 -4.45 -28.90
C ARG A 228 -5.00 -3.78 -27.56
N LEU A 229 -5.70 -2.65 -27.39
CA LEU A 229 -5.97 -2.10 -26.07
C LEU A 229 -7.34 -2.56 -25.61
N VAL A 230 -7.43 -3.01 -24.36
CA VAL A 230 -8.70 -3.22 -23.67
C VAL A 230 -8.75 -2.26 -22.50
N PHE A 231 -9.80 -1.45 -22.43
CA PHE A 231 -9.90 -0.40 -21.42
C PHE A 231 -11.33 -0.17 -20.96
N GLN A 232 -11.51 0.22 -19.70
CA GLN A 232 -12.79 0.68 -19.17
C GLN A 232 -12.95 2.19 -19.33
N SER A 233 -14.15 2.67 -19.64
CA SER A 233 -14.40 4.11 -19.79
C SER A 233 -14.55 4.84 -18.46
N VAL A 234 -15.21 4.20 -17.50
CA VAL A 234 -15.45 4.69 -16.14
C VAL A 234 -15.41 3.48 -15.20
N SER A 235 -15.19 3.70 -13.91
CA SER A 235 -15.23 2.64 -12.89
C SER A 235 -16.54 1.85 -12.99
N GLY A 236 -16.45 0.57 -13.34
CA GLY A 236 -17.60 -0.34 -13.47
C GLY A 236 -18.44 -0.16 -14.72
N GLY A 237 -17.99 0.68 -15.65
CA GLY A 237 -18.69 1.02 -16.87
C GLY A 237 -18.46 0.04 -18.01
N GLN A 238 -18.52 0.58 -19.22
CA GLN A 238 -18.29 -0.17 -20.45
C GLN A 238 -16.78 -0.39 -20.65
N ILE A 239 -16.40 -1.64 -20.91
CA ILE A 239 -15.10 -2.07 -21.40
C ILE A 239 -15.14 -2.05 -22.92
N TYR A 240 -14.11 -1.48 -23.53
CA TYR A 240 -13.92 -1.36 -24.97
C TYR A 240 -12.66 -2.11 -25.42
N VAL A 241 -12.65 -2.51 -26.69
CA VAL A 241 -11.47 -2.99 -27.40
C VAL A 241 -11.13 -1.99 -28.49
N TYR A 242 -9.85 -1.62 -28.57
CA TYR A 242 -9.29 -0.79 -29.64
C TYR A 242 -8.16 -1.53 -30.36
N GLU A 243 -8.41 -1.87 -31.62
CA GLU A 243 -7.48 -2.53 -32.53
C GLU A 243 -6.50 -1.50 -33.11
N LEU A 244 -5.26 -1.49 -32.63
CA LEU A 244 -4.26 -0.48 -33.03
C LEU A 244 -3.84 -0.62 -34.50
N ASP A 245 -3.86 -1.84 -35.04
CA ASP A 245 -3.50 -2.12 -36.42
C ASP A 245 -4.50 -1.53 -37.43
N THR A 246 -5.78 -1.48 -37.06
CA THR A 246 -6.88 -1.15 -37.99
C THR A 246 -7.64 0.11 -37.64
N GLY A 247 -7.53 0.57 -36.39
CA GLY A 247 -8.33 1.66 -35.86
C GLY A 247 -9.76 1.25 -35.47
N VAL A 248 -10.10 -0.04 -35.51
CA VAL A 248 -11.45 -0.51 -35.12
C VAL A 248 -11.63 -0.40 -33.61
N LEU A 249 -12.73 0.21 -33.19
CA LEU A 249 -13.10 0.41 -31.79
C LEU A 249 -14.51 -0.15 -31.54
N TYR A 250 -14.70 -0.92 -30.47
CA TYR A 250 -16.02 -1.46 -30.13
C TYR A 250 -16.20 -1.72 -28.63
N PRO A 251 -17.43 -1.61 -28.11
CA PRO A 251 -17.77 -2.06 -26.77
C PRO A 251 -17.70 -3.59 -26.69
N LEU A 252 -17.05 -4.10 -25.66
CA LEU A 252 -16.91 -5.54 -25.40
C LEU A 252 -17.93 -6.04 -24.38
N THR A 253 -17.89 -5.48 -23.17
CA THR A 253 -18.76 -5.88 -22.04
C THR A 253 -18.74 -4.81 -20.94
N GLY A 254 -19.55 -4.93 -19.89
CA GLY A 254 -19.49 -4.05 -18.71
C GLY A 254 -18.71 -4.69 -17.56
N GLY A 255 -17.91 -3.91 -16.83
CA GLY A 255 -17.14 -4.41 -15.69
C GLY A 255 -16.03 -3.48 -15.22
N PHE A 256 -15.13 -4.06 -14.41
CA PHE A 256 -13.96 -3.40 -13.84
C PHE A 256 -12.68 -4.13 -14.25
N ASP A 257 -11.57 -3.40 -14.24
CA ASP A 257 -10.21 -3.94 -14.27
C ASP A 257 -9.93 -4.92 -15.43
N PRO A 258 -10.13 -4.55 -16.71
CA PRO A 258 -9.91 -5.46 -17.82
C PRO A 258 -8.43 -5.82 -18.02
N ALA A 259 -8.17 -7.11 -18.27
CA ALA A 259 -6.85 -7.64 -18.58
C ALA A 259 -6.92 -8.61 -19.77
N ILE A 260 -6.20 -8.30 -20.85
CA ILE A 260 -6.17 -9.16 -22.04
C ILE A 260 -5.13 -10.28 -21.88
N SER A 261 -5.46 -11.47 -22.39
CA SER A 261 -4.60 -12.65 -22.33
C SER A 261 -3.33 -12.45 -23.16
N PRO A 262 -2.23 -13.17 -22.85
CA PRO A 262 -0.98 -13.07 -23.60
C PRO A 262 -1.10 -13.40 -25.09
N ASP A 263 -2.07 -14.25 -25.46
CA ASP A 263 -2.38 -14.60 -26.85
C ASP A 263 -3.36 -13.63 -27.52
N GLY A 264 -3.85 -12.61 -26.80
CA GLY A 264 -4.72 -11.56 -27.32
C GLY A 264 -6.17 -11.97 -27.61
N ARG A 265 -6.61 -13.17 -27.19
CA ARG A 265 -7.92 -13.73 -27.56
C ARG A 265 -8.99 -13.66 -26.48
N THR A 266 -8.61 -13.46 -25.23
CA THR A 266 -9.54 -13.50 -24.10
C THR A 266 -9.28 -12.32 -23.17
N VAL A 267 -10.34 -11.77 -22.59
CA VAL A 267 -10.27 -10.69 -21.61
C VAL A 267 -10.79 -11.21 -20.27
N ALA A 268 -9.97 -11.06 -19.23
CA ALA A 268 -10.37 -11.22 -17.84
C ALA A 268 -10.85 -9.88 -17.29
N PHE A 269 -11.92 -9.88 -16.49
CA PHE A 269 -12.46 -8.67 -15.88
C PHE A 269 -13.30 -9.02 -14.65
N THR A 270 -13.59 -8.05 -13.80
CA THR A 270 -14.41 -8.25 -12.59
C THR A 270 -15.74 -7.51 -12.68
N ARG A 271 -16.72 -7.93 -11.87
CA ARG A 271 -18.01 -7.24 -11.71
C ARG A 271 -18.42 -7.15 -10.25
N TYR A 272 -19.02 -6.02 -9.89
CA TYR A 272 -19.67 -5.80 -8.59
C TYR A 272 -21.19 -5.85 -8.72
N GLY A 273 -21.88 -6.26 -7.64
CA GLY A 273 -23.33 -6.42 -7.63
C GLY A 273 -23.83 -7.64 -8.43
N GLY A 274 -25.06 -8.07 -8.18
CA GLY A 274 -25.65 -9.24 -8.86
C GLY A 274 -24.78 -10.51 -8.76
N ASP A 275 -24.49 -11.13 -9.91
CA ASP A 275 -23.65 -12.34 -10.05
C ASP A 275 -22.14 -12.09 -9.90
N GLN A 276 -21.72 -11.05 -9.17
CA GLN A 276 -20.34 -10.62 -8.88
C GLN A 276 -19.26 -11.71 -9.00
N GLY A 277 -18.10 -11.36 -9.54
CA GLY A 277 -17.03 -12.33 -9.71
C GLY A 277 -15.97 -11.92 -10.72
N LEU A 278 -15.10 -12.88 -11.01
CA LEU A 278 -14.08 -12.82 -12.05
C LEU A 278 -14.61 -13.57 -13.27
N TYR A 279 -14.54 -12.90 -14.42
CA TYR A 279 -15.12 -13.35 -15.67
C TYR A 279 -14.05 -13.44 -16.75
N LEU A 280 -14.30 -14.31 -17.72
CA LEU A 280 -13.62 -14.37 -19.00
C LEU A 280 -14.62 -14.10 -20.11
N ILE A 281 -14.20 -13.36 -21.13
CA ILE A 281 -14.93 -13.17 -22.39
C ILE A 281 -13.95 -13.26 -23.55
N ASP A 282 -14.37 -13.83 -24.67
CA ASP A 282 -13.55 -13.84 -25.88
C ASP A 282 -13.50 -12.43 -26.48
N ILE A 283 -12.42 -12.10 -27.17
CA ILE A 283 -12.18 -10.74 -27.69
C ILE A 283 -13.26 -10.29 -28.69
N ASP A 284 -13.97 -11.23 -29.32
CA ASP A 284 -15.11 -10.96 -30.21
C ASP A 284 -16.45 -10.74 -29.47
N GLY A 285 -16.42 -10.72 -28.14
CA GLY A 285 -17.58 -10.54 -27.26
C GLY A 285 -18.36 -11.82 -26.98
N LYS A 286 -17.92 -12.99 -27.45
CA LYS A 286 -18.61 -14.26 -27.19
C LYS A 286 -18.07 -14.97 -25.95
N ASN A 287 -18.76 -16.05 -25.57
CA ASN A 287 -18.33 -16.99 -24.54
C ASN A 287 -18.01 -16.36 -23.17
N GLU A 288 -18.71 -15.27 -22.84
CA GLU A 288 -18.64 -14.67 -21.51
C GLU A 288 -19.04 -15.70 -20.44
N ARG A 289 -18.18 -15.89 -19.44
CA ARG A 289 -18.39 -16.86 -18.36
C ARG A 289 -17.71 -16.41 -17.08
N ARG A 290 -18.36 -16.64 -15.94
CA ARG A 290 -17.76 -16.47 -14.61
C ARG A 290 -16.86 -17.65 -14.29
N ILE A 291 -15.64 -17.40 -13.84
CA ILE A 291 -14.67 -18.43 -13.44
C ILE A 291 -14.43 -18.47 -11.93
N TYR A 292 -14.77 -17.40 -11.19
CA TYR A 292 -14.65 -17.37 -9.74
C TYR A 292 -15.70 -16.44 -9.10
N ALA A 293 -16.24 -16.83 -7.94
CA ALA A 293 -17.31 -16.12 -7.22
C ALA A 293 -17.13 -16.07 -5.69
N GLY A 294 -15.92 -16.32 -5.19
CA GLY A 294 -15.66 -16.63 -3.78
C GLY A 294 -15.46 -15.44 -2.82
N SER A 295 -15.55 -14.18 -3.27
CA SER A 295 -15.50 -13.02 -2.37
C SER A 295 -16.32 -11.84 -2.89
N GLN A 296 -16.69 -10.94 -1.97
CA GLN A 296 -17.14 -9.61 -2.34
C GLN A 296 -15.93 -8.80 -2.78
N GLN A 297 -16.07 -8.03 -3.87
CA GLN A 297 -15.05 -7.15 -4.44
C GLN A 297 -13.77 -7.87 -4.88
N LEU A 298 -13.75 -8.33 -6.13
CA LEU A 298 -12.55 -8.80 -6.81
C LEU A 298 -11.99 -7.67 -7.68
N ARG A 299 -10.66 -7.54 -7.71
CA ARG A 299 -9.98 -6.45 -8.43
C ARG A 299 -8.77 -6.93 -9.21
N ALA A 300 -8.40 -6.13 -10.20
CA ALA A 300 -7.15 -6.17 -10.94
C ALA A 300 -6.68 -7.61 -11.28
N PRO A 301 -7.46 -8.35 -12.10
CA PRO A 301 -6.99 -9.62 -12.63
C PRO A 301 -5.79 -9.39 -13.55
N THR A 302 -4.83 -10.31 -13.52
CA THR A 302 -3.66 -10.32 -14.41
C THR A 302 -3.34 -11.75 -14.83
N TRP A 303 -2.94 -11.93 -16.08
CA TRP A 303 -2.68 -13.26 -16.65
C TRP A 303 -1.26 -13.71 -16.37
N SER A 304 -1.09 -14.99 -16.04
CA SER A 304 0.24 -15.60 -16.12
C SER A 304 0.78 -15.52 -17.55
N PRO A 305 2.11 -15.45 -17.75
CA PRO A 305 2.71 -15.34 -19.08
C PRO A 305 2.34 -16.48 -20.05
N ASP A 306 2.04 -17.66 -19.52
CA ASP A 306 1.59 -18.83 -20.28
C ASP A 306 0.07 -18.86 -20.57
N GLY A 307 -0.69 -17.91 -20.01
CA GLY A 307 -2.14 -17.81 -20.14
C GLY A 307 -2.94 -18.88 -19.38
N ALA A 308 -2.31 -19.71 -18.55
CA ALA A 308 -3.00 -20.79 -17.84
C ALA A 308 -3.67 -20.34 -16.52
N TRP A 309 -3.18 -19.24 -15.94
CA TRP A 309 -3.58 -18.74 -14.63
C TRP A 309 -3.92 -17.26 -14.68
N ILE A 310 -4.75 -16.86 -13.71
CA ILE A 310 -5.11 -15.46 -13.48
C ILE A 310 -4.87 -15.18 -12.01
N ALA A 311 -3.94 -14.27 -11.72
CA ALA A 311 -3.80 -13.70 -10.39
C ALA A 311 -4.79 -12.54 -10.25
N PHE A 312 -5.32 -12.32 -9.05
CA PHE A 312 -6.28 -11.26 -8.77
C PHE A 312 -6.27 -10.90 -7.30
N VAL A 313 -6.80 -9.72 -7.01
CA VAL A 313 -6.92 -9.19 -5.66
C VAL A 313 -8.31 -9.46 -5.12
N ARG A 314 -8.41 -9.90 -3.86
CA ARG A 314 -9.67 -10.12 -3.17
C ARG A 314 -9.63 -9.67 -1.72
N VAL A 315 -10.79 -9.36 -1.16
CA VAL A 315 -10.90 -9.11 0.28
C VAL A 315 -10.82 -10.44 1.05
N GLN A 316 -9.88 -10.55 1.99
CA GLN A 316 -9.72 -11.70 2.91
C GLN A 316 -9.84 -11.28 4.38
N GLY A 317 -10.56 -10.19 4.65
CA GLY A 317 -10.81 -9.74 6.00
C GLY A 317 -10.99 -8.23 6.08
N SER A 318 -10.95 -7.73 7.30
CA SER A 318 -11.01 -6.32 7.60
C SER A 318 -10.37 -6.07 8.95
N TYR A 319 -9.88 -4.87 9.17
CA TYR A 319 -9.49 -4.39 10.50
C TYR A 319 -10.20 -3.08 10.82
N SER A 320 -10.36 -2.81 12.11
CA SER A 320 -10.94 -1.54 12.57
C SER A 320 -9.85 -0.64 13.11
N CYS A 321 -9.94 0.64 12.77
CA CYS A 321 -9.05 1.68 13.27
C CYS A 321 -9.85 2.94 13.59
N ARG A 322 -9.24 3.85 14.34
CA ARG A 322 -9.73 5.18 14.61
C ARG A 322 -9.17 6.11 13.55
N ASP A 323 -10.06 6.71 12.79
CA ASP A 323 -9.70 7.68 11.74
C ASP A 323 -9.46 9.04 12.39
N LEU A 324 -8.21 9.49 12.38
CA LEU A 324 -7.81 10.80 12.90
C LEU A 324 -7.90 11.89 11.81
N GLY A 325 -8.33 11.55 10.60
CA GLY A 325 -8.24 12.39 9.42
C GLY A 325 -6.84 12.35 8.80
N PHE A 326 -6.71 12.98 7.62
CA PHE A 326 -5.44 13.10 6.89
C PHE A 326 -4.78 11.76 6.50
N GLY A 327 -5.58 10.71 6.34
CA GLY A 327 -5.08 9.37 5.99
C GLY A 327 -4.43 8.62 7.16
N ILE A 328 -4.63 9.07 8.40
CA ILE A 328 -4.06 8.42 9.59
C ILE A 328 -5.11 7.51 10.24
N CYS A 329 -4.82 6.21 10.26
CA CYS A 329 -5.68 5.15 10.78
C CYS A 329 -4.95 4.46 11.95
N ILE A 330 -5.30 4.84 13.19
CA ILE A 330 -4.63 4.30 14.39
C ILE A 330 -5.45 3.12 14.94
N PRO A 331 -4.83 2.02 15.36
CA PRO A 331 -5.61 0.91 15.83
C PRO A 331 -6.32 1.20 17.16
N ASN A 332 -7.51 0.60 17.33
CA ASN A 332 -8.39 0.86 18.46
C ASN A 332 -7.96 0.05 19.72
N PHE A 333 -6.78 0.31 20.25
CA PHE A 333 -6.23 -0.39 21.43
C PHE A 333 -6.75 0.12 22.76
N SER A 334 -6.74 -0.75 23.77
CA SER A 334 -7.24 -0.48 25.13
C SER A 334 -6.48 0.62 25.89
N LEU A 335 -5.19 0.83 25.60
CA LEU A 335 -4.32 1.75 26.37
C LEU A 335 -4.68 3.24 26.21
N PHE A 336 -5.34 3.62 25.10
CA PHE A 336 -5.76 5.01 24.83
C PHE A 336 -7.25 5.11 24.46
N ARG A 337 -8.03 4.10 24.83
CA ARG A 337 -9.43 3.97 24.42
C ARG A 337 -10.25 5.21 24.76
N GLU A 338 -10.07 5.77 25.95
CA GLU A 338 -10.80 6.97 26.40
C GLU A 338 -10.49 8.22 25.56
N ILE A 339 -9.27 8.33 25.02
CA ILE A 339 -8.86 9.49 24.19
C ILE A 339 -9.26 9.29 22.73
N LEU A 340 -9.29 8.03 22.28
CA LEU A 340 -9.61 7.68 20.90
C LEU A 340 -11.11 7.49 20.64
N GLU A 341 -11.94 7.47 21.68
CA GLU A 341 -13.39 7.28 21.58
C GLU A 341 -14.10 8.39 20.80
N ASP A 342 -13.57 9.60 20.84
CA ASP A 342 -14.08 10.77 20.11
C ASP A 342 -13.79 10.70 18.60
N PHE A 343 -12.90 9.81 18.15
CA PHE A 343 -12.59 9.63 16.73
C PHE A 343 -13.44 8.52 16.10
N PRO A 344 -13.93 8.69 14.86
CA PRO A 344 -14.73 7.67 14.19
C PRO A 344 -14.00 6.33 14.11
N LEU A 345 -14.70 5.25 14.49
CA LEU A 345 -14.23 3.90 14.23
C LEU A 345 -14.52 3.57 12.77
N ASP A 346 -13.46 3.42 11.99
CA ASP A 346 -13.50 3.05 10.59
C ASP A 346 -13.11 1.58 10.41
N ARG A 347 -13.65 0.94 9.36
CA ARG A 347 -13.40 -0.47 9.05
C ARG A 347 -12.75 -0.57 7.66
N ARG A 348 -11.47 -0.92 7.64
CA ARG A 348 -10.66 -1.03 6.43
C ARG A 348 -10.63 -2.48 5.91
N PRO A 349 -10.85 -2.71 4.61
CA PRO A 349 -10.72 -4.04 4.02
C PRO A 349 -9.26 -4.47 3.97
N GLU A 350 -9.03 -5.79 4.06
CA GLU A 350 -7.72 -6.38 3.84
C GLU A 350 -7.69 -7.12 2.52
N TRP A 351 -6.80 -6.66 1.63
CA TRP A 351 -6.68 -7.18 0.29
C TRP A 351 -5.59 -8.25 0.22
N SER A 352 -5.86 -9.34 -0.46
CA SER A 352 -4.96 -10.48 -0.59
C SER A 352 -4.85 -10.89 -2.04
N LEU A 353 -3.67 -11.41 -2.41
CA LEU A 353 -3.40 -11.92 -3.74
C LEU A 353 -3.81 -13.39 -3.80
N SER A 354 -4.53 -13.76 -4.84
CA SER A 354 -4.89 -15.14 -5.13
C SER A 354 -4.69 -15.43 -6.60
N ARG A 355 -4.68 -16.71 -6.96
CA ARG A 355 -4.76 -17.14 -8.36
C ARG A 355 -5.84 -18.18 -8.57
N VAL A 356 -6.38 -18.22 -9.79
CA VAL A 356 -7.28 -19.27 -10.27
C VAL A 356 -6.85 -19.70 -11.68
N ASN A 357 -7.00 -20.97 -12.03
CA ASN A 357 -6.80 -21.39 -13.42
C ASN A 357 -7.95 -20.91 -14.31
N THR A 358 -7.72 -20.84 -15.62
CA THR A 358 -8.74 -20.38 -16.60
C THR A 358 -10.01 -21.22 -16.63
N GLY A 359 -9.95 -22.46 -16.12
CA GLY A 359 -11.11 -23.33 -15.94
C GLY A 359 -11.94 -23.07 -14.67
N GLY A 360 -11.43 -22.27 -13.72
CA GLY A 360 -12.10 -21.98 -12.44
C GLY A 360 -12.06 -23.13 -11.42
N GLN A 361 -11.27 -24.18 -11.68
CA GLN A 361 -11.25 -25.41 -10.88
C GLN A 361 -10.14 -25.44 -9.84
N GLU A 362 -9.02 -24.77 -10.12
CA GLU A 362 -7.86 -24.72 -9.24
C GLU A 362 -7.66 -23.31 -8.74
N PHE A 363 -7.63 -23.17 -7.42
CA PHE A 363 -7.51 -21.88 -6.73
C PHE A 363 -6.51 -22.00 -5.59
N ARG A 364 -5.70 -20.95 -5.39
CA ARG A 364 -4.91 -20.78 -4.17
C ARG A 364 -4.61 -19.32 -3.86
N ASP A 365 -4.42 -19.03 -2.58
CA ASP A 365 -3.85 -17.75 -2.14
C ASP A 365 -2.35 -17.70 -2.41
N LEU A 366 -1.86 -16.50 -2.72
CA LEU A 366 -0.47 -16.22 -3.00
C LEU A 366 0.16 -15.41 -1.87
N PRO A 367 1.46 -15.61 -1.62
CA PRO A 367 2.17 -14.91 -0.57
C PRO A 367 2.26 -13.40 -0.83
N ALA A 368 1.93 -12.61 0.19
CA ALA A 368 2.16 -11.16 0.26
C ALA A 368 2.62 -10.74 1.66
N LEU A 369 3.35 -9.62 1.76
CA LEU A 369 3.78 -9.08 3.05
C LEU A 369 2.67 -8.27 3.72
N THR A 370 1.90 -7.50 2.94
CA THR A 370 0.80 -6.64 3.39
C THR A 370 -0.39 -6.68 2.42
N SER A 371 -1.30 -5.70 2.48
CA SER A 371 -2.42 -5.58 1.51
C SER A 371 -1.91 -5.38 0.09
N VAL A 372 -2.51 -6.11 -0.86
CA VAL A 372 -2.10 -6.14 -2.27
C VAL A 372 -3.01 -5.31 -3.16
N GLN A 373 -2.45 -4.64 -4.15
CA GLN A 373 -3.15 -3.83 -5.15
C GLN A 373 -2.49 -3.99 -6.52
N ALA A 374 -3.31 -3.97 -7.58
CA ALA A 374 -2.87 -3.94 -8.99
C ALA A 374 -1.67 -4.87 -9.32
N PRO A 375 -1.83 -6.20 -9.23
CA PRO A 375 -0.76 -7.12 -9.57
C PRO A 375 -0.51 -7.16 -11.09
N SER A 376 0.75 -7.34 -11.47
CA SER A 376 1.17 -7.64 -12.84
C SER A 376 2.10 -8.87 -12.85
N TRP A 377 1.78 -9.85 -13.69
CA TRP A 377 2.46 -11.14 -13.70
C TRP A 377 3.48 -11.24 -14.83
N HIS A 378 4.74 -11.43 -14.46
CA HIS A 378 5.90 -11.62 -15.32
C HIS A 378 6.48 -13.05 -15.15
N ASN A 379 7.36 -13.46 -16.07
CA ASN A 379 8.07 -14.75 -15.96
C ASN A 379 8.92 -14.85 -14.69
N ASP A 380 9.43 -13.73 -14.20
CA ASP A 380 10.27 -13.64 -13.01
C ASP A 380 9.47 -13.37 -11.72
N GLY A 381 8.14 -13.31 -11.79
CA GLY A 381 7.27 -13.19 -10.63
C GLY A 381 6.07 -12.28 -10.82
N ILE A 382 5.42 -11.94 -9.72
CA ILE A 382 4.25 -11.07 -9.69
C ILE A 382 4.64 -9.81 -8.94
N VAL A 383 4.67 -8.68 -9.64
CA VAL A 383 4.80 -7.36 -9.02
C VAL A 383 3.44 -6.88 -8.57
N TYR A 384 3.37 -6.17 -7.46
CA TYR A 384 2.13 -5.52 -7.02
C TYR A 384 2.42 -4.30 -6.14
N GLY A 385 1.43 -3.41 -6.05
CA GLY A 385 1.41 -2.31 -5.08
C GLY A 385 1.04 -2.84 -3.70
N ALA A 386 1.90 -2.60 -2.73
CA ALA A 386 1.63 -2.74 -1.31
C ALA A 386 1.26 -1.37 -0.72
N VAL A 387 0.95 -1.31 0.58
CA VAL A 387 0.54 -0.07 1.25
C VAL A 387 1.57 1.06 1.14
N SER A 388 2.86 0.73 1.22
CA SER A 388 3.94 1.72 1.19
C SER A 388 5.13 1.27 0.36
N SER A 389 4.91 0.35 -0.56
CA SER A 389 5.97 -0.16 -1.42
C SER A 389 5.43 -0.85 -2.69
N ILE A 390 6.31 -1.04 -3.66
CA ILE A 390 6.14 -2.05 -4.70
C ILE A 390 6.86 -3.30 -4.23
N GLU A 391 6.20 -4.46 -4.33
CA GLU A 391 6.77 -5.74 -3.94
C GLU A 391 6.75 -6.72 -5.11
N ILE A 392 7.66 -7.69 -5.07
CA ILE A 392 7.65 -8.84 -5.96
C ILE A 392 7.48 -10.10 -5.13
N THR A 393 6.55 -10.94 -5.53
CA THR A 393 6.36 -12.30 -5.04
C THR A 393 6.47 -13.30 -6.20
N GLN A 394 6.42 -14.59 -5.92
CA GLN A 394 6.28 -15.61 -6.95
C GLN A 394 5.31 -16.69 -6.50
N ASP A 395 4.84 -17.40 -7.51
CA ASP A 395 3.90 -18.50 -7.38
C ASP A 395 4.62 -19.84 -7.17
N VAL A 396 5.66 -19.85 -6.32
CA VAL A 396 6.44 -21.06 -5.97
C VAL A 396 6.68 -21.16 -4.46
N PRO A 397 6.71 -22.37 -3.87
CA PRO A 397 6.73 -22.56 -2.41
C PRO A 397 7.98 -22.06 -1.66
N GLU A 398 9.03 -21.65 -2.34
CA GLU A 398 10.30 -21.25 -1.72
C GLU A 398 10.65 -19.78 -1.96
N PHE A 399 9.80 -19.04 -2.69
CA PHE A 399 10.11 -17.66 -3.02
C PHE A 399 9.95 -16.74 -1.83
N THR A 400 10.93 -15.85 -1.64
CA THR A 400 10.85 -14.80 -0.62
C THR A 400 10.33 -13.52 -1.26
N THR A 401 9.12 -13.13 -0.86
CA THR A 401 8.56 -11.83 -1.24
C THR A 401 9.47 -10.70 -0.74
N ARG A 402 9.72 -9.71 -1.59
CA ARG A 402 10.63 -8.60 -1.29
C ARG A 402 10.08 -7.26 -1.78
N ALA A 403 10.39 -6.20 -1.04
CA ALA A 403 10.17 -4.83 -1.49
C ALA A 403 11.20 -4.45 -2.58
N VAL A 404 10.75 -3.67 -3.55
CA VAL A 404 11.54 -3.10 -4.65
C VAL A 404 11.79 -1.61 -4.41
N PHE A 405 10.75 -0.90 -4.02
CA PHE A 405 10.77 0.55 -3.81
C PHE A 405 9.71 0.92 -2.78
N SER A 406 9.99 1.89 -1.89
CA SER A 406 9.08 2.32 -0.84
C SER A 406 8.68 3.78 -1.01
N ASP A 407 7.40 4.01 -1.25
CA ASP A 407 6.74 5.31 -1.24
C ASP A 407 5.25 5.08 -0.90
N PRO A 408 4.64 5.82 0.02
CA PRO A 408 3.23 5.64 0.39
C PRO A 408 2.23 6.13 -0.67
N HIS A 409 2.69 6.84 -1.71
CA HIS A 409 1.82 7.42 -2.74
C HIS A 409 2.01 6.77 -4.11
N LEU A 410 2.48 5.52 -4.15
CA LEU A 410 2.62 4.77 -5.40
C LEU A 410 1.40 3.90 -5.69
N GLN A 411 1.11 3.65 -6.97
CA GLN A 411 0.00 2.81 -7.42
C GLN A 411 0.28 2.16 -8.78
N ASP A 412 -0.57 1.18 -9.14
CA ASP A 412 -0.69 0.57 -10.47
C ASP A 412 0.62 0.15 -11.14
N PRO A 413 1.43 -0.73 -10.51
CA PRO A 413 2.64 -1.22 -11.14
C PRO A 413 2.33 -2.21 -12.26
N ASP A 414 3.05 -2.08 -13.37
CA ASP A 414 3.04 -3.05 -14.48
C ASP A 414 4.46 -3.43 -14.90
N TRP A 415 4.71 -4.73 -15.07
CA TRP A 415 6.04 -5.26 -15.36
C TRP A 415 6.23 -5.46 -16.86
N GLN A 416 7.25 -4.80 -17.43
CA GLN A 416 7.62 -4.89 -18.83
C GLN A 416 7.76 -6.35 -19.30
N PRO A 417 6.98 -6.77 -20.32
CA PRO A 417 7.09 -8.11 -20.88
C PRO A 417 8.49 -8.38 -21.46
N GLY A 418 9.16 -9.41 -20.96
CA GLY A 418 10.49 -9.82 -21.44
C GLY A 418 11.62 -8.81 -21.14
N GLY A 419 11.36 -7.85 -20.25
CA GLY A 419 12.29 -6.79 -19.89
C GLY A 419 12.53 -6.66 -18.39
N ASP A 420 13.33 -5.66 -18.01
CA ASP A 420 13.83 -5.44 -16.65
C ASP A 420 13.32 -4.11 -16.07
N ARG A 421 12.09 -3.72 -16.42
CA ARG A 421 11.46 -2.48 -15.96
C ARG A 421 10.07 -2.72 -15.41
N ILE A 422 9.77 -2.04 -14.32
CA ILE A 422 8.43 -1.89 -13.74
C ILE A 422 8.03 -0.45 -13.98
N VAL A 423 6.86 -0.21 -14.57
CA VAL A 423 6.25 1.12 -14.67
C VAL A 423 5.19 1.25 -13.59
N PHE A 424 5.01 2.44 -13.02
CA PHE A 424 4.01 2.71 -11.98
C PHE A 424 3.74 4.22 -11.89
N GLN A 425 2.73 4.62 -11.11
CA GLN A 425 2.45 6.04 -10.86
C GLN A 425 2.81 6.44 -9.42
N ILE A 426 3.23 7.70 -9.22
CA ILE A 426 3.48 8.29 -7.91
C ILE A 426 2.73 9.63 -7.81
N GLN A 427 2.02 9.85 -6.71
CA GLN A 427 1.41 11.15 -6.42
C GLN A 427 2.47 12.18 -6.00
N GLN A 428 2.48 13.32 -6.67
CA GLN A 428 3.37 14.46 -6.41
C GLN A 428 2.53 15.68 -6.02
N GLY A 429 2.29 15.86 -4.72
CA GLY A 429 1.38 16.92 -4.26
C GLY A 429 -0.05 16.66 -4.75
N SER A 430 -0.55 17.50 -5.66
CA SER A 430 -1.94 17.40 -6.18
C SER A 430 -2.09 16.60 -7.47
N HIS A 431 -1.01 16.13 -8.09
CA HIS A 431 -1.04 15.45 -9.39
C HIS A 431 -0.27 14.13 -9.35
N TRP A 432 -0.38 13.34 -10.41
CA TRP A 432 0.29 12.04 -10.54
C TRP A 432 1.23 12.02 -11.73
N GLU A 433 2.34 11.32 -11.58
CA GLU A 433 3.33 11.15 -12.64
C GLU A 433 3.76 9.68 -12.77
N ILE A 434 4.17 9.29 -13.98
CA ILE A 434 4.58 7.93 -14.33
C ILE A 434 6.08 7.78 -14.14
N TYR A 435 6.46 6.75 -13.39
CA TYR A 435 7.83 6.38 -13.07
C TYR A 435 8.14 4.99 -13.62
N THR A 436 9.42 4.73 -13.79
CA THR A 436 9.94 3.37 -13.99
C THR A 436 11.09 3.06 -13.04
N ILE A 437 11.25 1.79 -12.71
CA ILE A 437 12.34 1.28 -11.87
C ILE A 437 12.72 -0.14 -12.33
N SER A 438 13.97 -0.53 -12.10
CA SER A 438 14.39 -1.92 -12.25
C SER A 438 13.80 -2.79 -11.14
N PRO A 439 13.52 -4.08 -11.38
CA PRO A 439 13.06 -5.03 -10.36
C PRO A 439 13.99 -5.15 -9.15
N ASP A 440 15.28 -4.81 -9.28
CA ASP A 440 16.25 -4.79 -8.18
C ASP A 440 16.20 -3.50 -7.32
N GLY A 441 15.33 -2.54 -7.67
CA GLY A 441 15.18 -1.25 -7.00
C GLY A 441 16.11 -0.15 -7.53
N SER A 442 16.96 -0.45 -8.51
CA SER A 442 17.83 0.54 -9.14
C SER A 442 17.14 1.30 -10.27
N GLY A 443 17.76 2.38 -10.74
CA GLY A 443 17.35 3.02 -12.00
C GLY A 443 15.99 3.73 -11.94
N LEU A 444 15.54 4.19 -10.76
CA LEU A 444 14.32 4.98 -10.64
C LEU A 444 14.38 6.20 -11.57
N GLN A 445 13.43 6.28 -12.49
CA GLN A 445 13.35 7.32 -13.50
C GLN A 445 11.93 7.84 -13.60
N ASN A 446 11.78 9.17 -13.60
CA ASN A 446 10.52 9.81 -13.92
C ASN A 446 10.35 9.93 -15.44
N LEU A 447 9.27 9.37 -16.00
CA LEU A 447 8.94 9.40 -17.43
C LEU A 447 8.05 10.58 -17.83
N THR A 448 7.25 11.11 -16.91
CA THR A 448 6.33 12.23 -17.17
C THR A 448 6.50 13.36 -16.16
N ARG A 449 6.37 14.60 -16.61
CA ARG A 449 6.52 15.79 -15.75
C ARG A 449 5.55 16.87 -16.21
N PRO A 450 5.11 17.75 -15.30
CA PRO A 450 4.32 18.89 -15.72
C PRO A 450 5.17 19.81 -16.61
N VAL A 451 4.59 20.20 -17.75
CA VAL A 451 5.27 21.08 -18.72
C VAL A 451 5.31 22.52 -18.20
N THR A 452 4.30 22.93 -17.44
CA THR A 452 4.16 24.28 -16.87
C THR A 452 3.71 24.22 -15.43
N THR A 453 4.34 25.01 -14.55
CA THR A 453 3.97 25.12 -13.13
C THR A 453 3.07 26.32 -12.81
N LEU A 454 2.71 27.12 -13.81
CA LEU A 454 1.87 28.32 -13.68
C LEU A 454 0.44 28.04 -14.18
N VAL A 455 -0.20 27.01 -13.61
CA VAL A 455 -1.57 26.59 -13.95
C VAL A 455 -2.37 26.47 -12.66
N GLU A 456 -3.70 26.60 -12.75
CA GLU A 456 -4.57 26.46 -11.57
C GLU A 456 -4.55 25.03 -11.00
N GLU A 457 -4.54 24.03 -11.88
CA GLU A 457 -4.44 22.62 -11.54
C GLU A 457 -3.46 21.91 -12.48
N LEU A 458 -2.50 21.19 -11.89
CA LEU A 458 -1.53 20.40 -12.65
C LEU A 458 -2.21 19.16 -13.26
N PRO A 459 -2.00 18.88 -14.55
CA PRO A 459 -2.50 17.64 -15.13
C PRO A 459 -1.79 16.42 -14.51
N SER A 460 -2.50 15.30 -14.47
CA SER A 460 -2.05 14.02 -13.96
C SER A 460 -1.86 12.99 -15.08
N ASN A 461 -0.89 12.11 -14.89
CA ASN A 461 -0.61 10.94 -15.72
C ASN A 461 -0.72 9.67 -14.86
N VAL A 462 -1.60 8.74 -15.24
CA VAL A 462 -2.01 7.59 -14.41
C VAL A 462 -2.26 6.31 -15.23
N ALA A 463 -2.49 5.19 -14.55
CA ALA A 463 -2.81 3.86 -15.07
C ALA A 463 -1.91 3.41 -16.24
N PRO A 464 -0.58 3.32 -16.05
CA PRO A 464 0.33 2.90 -17.11
C PRO A 464 0.20 1.39 -17.38
N ALA A 465 0.35 1.00 -18.65
CA ALA A 465 0.49 -0.41 -19.05
C ALA A 465 1.48 -0.55 -20.21
N TRP A 466 2.29 -1.59 -20.17
CA TRP A 466 3.29 -1.91 -21.19
C TRP A 466 2.67 -2.52 -22.45
N SER A 467 3.25 -2.20 -23.59
CA SER A 467 3.01 -2.96 -24.82
C SER A 467 3.58 -4.38 -24.71
N PRO A 468 2.99 -5.37 -25.40
CA PRO A 468 3.47 -6.76 -25.40
C PRO A 468 4.91 -6.94 -25.86
N ASP A 469 5.42 -6.01 -26.68
CA ASP A 469 6.80 -6.00 -27.16
C ASP A 469 7.76 -5.23 -26.25
N GLY A 470 7.26 -4.65 -25.15
CA GLY A 470 8.01 -3.90 -24.16
C GLY A 470 8.54 -2.55 -24.66
N ARG A 471 8.12 -2.04 -25.83
CA ARG A 471 8.70 -0.83 -26.44
C ARG A 471 7.90 0.45 -26.16
N SER A 472 6.65 0.32 -25.77
CA SER A 472 5.74 1.44 -25.57
C SER A 472 4.99 1.29 -24.25
N ILE A 473 4.52 2.41 -23.72
CA ILE A 473 3.66 2.48 -22.54
C ILE A 473 2.40 3.24 -22.94
N VAL A 474 1.24 2.64 -22.73
CA VAL A 474 -0.05 3.33 -22.75
C VAL A 474 -0.38 3.83 -21.36
N TYR A 475 -1.01 4.99 -21.24
CA TYR A 475 -1.40 5.58 -19.96
C TYR A 475 -2.56 6.54 -20.14
N LEU A 476 -3.19 6.94 -19.04
CA LEU A 476 -4.18 8.01 -19.02
C LEU A 476 -3.50 9.35 -18.74
N SER A 477 -3.88 10.39 -19.47
CA SER A 477 -3.52 11.77 -19.14
C SER A 477 -4.73 12.67 -19.31
N ASN A 478 -4.94 13.56 -18.35
CA ASN A 478 -5.92 14.64 -18.45
C ASN A 478 -5.33 15.94 -18.98
N ARG A 479 -4.08 15.92 -19.47
CA ARG A 479 -3.42 17.09 -20.07
C ARG A 479 -4.14 17.55 -21.33
N ASP A 480 -4.55 18.81 -21.37
CA ASP A 480 -5.14 19.44 -22.55
C ASP A 480 -4.08 20.08 -23.49
N GLU A 481 -4.53 20.74 -24.55
CA GLU A 481 -3.66 21.40 -25.54
C GLU A 481 -2.84 22.58 -24.97
N LYS A 482 -3.27 23.14 -23.83
CA LYS A 482 -2.58 24.23 -23.12
C LYS A 482 -1.66 23.72 -22.01
N ASN A 483 -1.66 22.41 -21.76
CA ASN A 483 -1.00 21.74 -20.63
C ASN A 483 -1.70 21.95 -19.27
N ASP A 484 -2.99 22.29 -19.29
CA ASP A 484 -3.84 22.36 -18.10
C ASP A 484 -4.54 21.01 -17.86
N ALA A 485 -5.04 20.80 -16.64
CA ALA A 485 -5.92 19.68 -16.34
C ALA A 485 -7.28 19.82 -17.06
N GLY A 486 -7.69 18.76 -17.77
CA GLY A 486 -8.90 18.72 -18.58
C GLY A 486 -9.53 17.33 -18.60
N ALA A 487 -10.03 16.89 -19.77
CA ALA A 487 -10.65 15.57 -19.90
C ALA A 487 -9.60 14.46 -20.02
N TRP A 488 -9.84 13.32 -19.37
CA TRP A 488 -9.00 12.13 -19.49
C TRP A 488 -9.00 11.58 -20.92
N ARG A 489 -7.81 11.24 -21.41
CA ARG A 489 -7.57 10.61 -22.71
C ARG A 489 -6.55 9.49 -22.56
N LEU A 490 -6.59 8.51 -23.46
CA LEU A 490 -5.50 7.55 -23.62
C LEU A 490 -4.34 8.22 -24.35
N TRP A 491 -3.14 8.05 -23.80
CA TRP A 491 -1.88 8.52 -24.35
C TRP A 491 -0.91 7.34 -24.50
N VAL A 492 0.10 7.54 -25.34
CA VAL A 492 1.17 6.58 -25.56
C VAL A 492 2.51 7.30 -25.54
N MET A 493 3.53 6.61 -25.06
CA MET A 493 4.93 7.03 -25.10
C MET A 493 5.85 5.82 -25.39
N GLY A 494 7.09 6.10 -25.77
CA GLY A 494 8.14 5.07 -25.80
C GLY A 494 8.51 4.59 -24.40
N ALA A 495 9.14 3.43 -24.32
CA ALA A 495 9.62 2.83 -23.07
C ALA A 495 10.52 3.76 -22.22
N ASP A 496 11.17 4.72 -22.86
CA ASP A 496 12.06 5.73 -22.25
C ASP A 496 11.35 7.05 -21.89
N GLY A 497 10.04 7.14 -22.10
CA GLY A 497 9.22 8.33 -21.88
C GLY A 497 9.18 9.31 -23.06
N SER A 498 9.85 8.99 -24.18
CA SER A 498 9.86 9.82 -25.38
C SER A 498 8.54 9.72 -26.17
N ASN A 499 8.35 10.63 -27.14
CA ASN A 499 7.24 10.57 -28.11
C ASN A 499 5.83 10.51 -27.51
N GLN A 500 5.62 11.18 -26.36
CA GLN A 500 4.31 11.30 -25.70
C GLN A 500 3.28 11.94 -26.64
N ARG A 501 2.17 11.24 -26.90
CA ARG A 501 1.07 11.74 -27.73
C ARG A 501 -0.26 11.08 -27.37
N PRO A 502 -1.40 11.77 -27.57
CA PRO A 502 -2.71 11.16 -27.37
C PRO A 502 -2.98 10.10 -28.46
N LEU A 503 -3.72 9.06 -28.08
CA LEU A 503 -4.31 8.11 -29.03
C LEU A 503 -5.65 8.66 -29.55
N PRO A 504 -6.02 8.37 -30.81
CA PRO A 504 -7.25 8.89 -31.42
C PRO A 504 -8.50 8.10 -30.98
N VAL A 505 -8.69 7.96 -29.67
CA VAL A 505 -9.83 7.28 -29.05
C VAL A 505 -10.84 8.32 -28.59
N ASN A 506 -12.02 8.33 -29.22
CA ASN A 506 -13.10 9.28 -28.93
C ASN A 506 -14.15 8.69 -27.97
N VAL A 507 -13.68 8.05 -26.89
CA VAL A 507 -14.53 7.55 -25.80
C VAL A 507 -14.31 8.48 -24.61
N PRO A 508 -15.36 9.08 -24.01
CA PRO A 508 -15.22 9.82 -22.77
C PRO A 508 -14.69 8.91 -21.66
N LEU A 509 -13.59 9.31 -21.04
CA LEU A 509 -12.97 8.57 -19.94
C LEU A 509 -13.15 9.37 -18.64
N ASP A 510 -13.43 8.66 -17.55
CA ASP A 510 -13.44 9.22 -16.20
C ASP A 510 -12.62 8.32 -15.28
N TYR A 511 -11.64 8.93 -14.61
CA TYR A 511 -10.77 8.25 -13.67
C TYR A 511 -10.93 8.88 -12.28
N SER A 512 -11.31 8.04 -11.32
CA SER A 512 -11.70 8.44 -9.97
C SER A 512 -10.62 8.18 -8.92
N TYR A 513 -9.39 7.82 -9.33
CA TYR A 513 -8.30 7.46 -8.42
C TYR A 513 -8.60 6.27 -7.50
N ALA A 514 -9.46 5.35 -7.96
CA ALA A 514 -9.96 4.24 -7.16
C ALA A 514 -9.03 3.00 -7.14
N ASN A 515 -7.76 3.12 -7.53
CA ASN A 515 -6.76 2.04 -7.64
C ASN A 515 -7.30 0.87 -8.49
N GLU A 516 -7.60 1.20 -9.74
CA GLU A 516 -8.22 0.30 -10.73
C GLU A 516 -7.31 0.16 -11.94
N GLN A 517 -7.26 -1.04 -12.50
CA GLN A 517 -6.55 -1.29 -13.75
C GLN A 517 -7.41 -0.78 -14.91
N VAL A 518 -7.12 0.40 -15.43
CA VAL A 518 -7.99 1.01 -16.44
C VAL A 518 -7.78 0.45 -17.84
N VAL A 519 -6.54 0.09 -18.19
CA VAL A 519 -6.14 -0.32 -19.53
C VAL A 519 -5.15 -1.48 -19.49
N SER A 520 -5.23 -2.36 -20.49
CA SER A 520 -4.30 -3.47 -20.71
C SER A 520 -4.02 -3.60 -22.21
N TRP A 521 -2.78 -3.95 -22.57
CA TRP A 521 -2.32 -4.04 -23.96
C TRP A 521 -1.88 -5.46 -24.31
N GLY A 522 -2.52 -6.05 -25.32
CA GLY A 522 -2.27 -7.41 -25.80
C GLY A 522 -1.88 -7.46 -27.28
N VAL A 523 -1.43 -8.64 -27.72
CA VAL A 523 -1.09 -8.89 -29.13
C VAL A 523 -2.33 -8.98 -30.01
N SER A 524 -2.14 -8.84 -31.32
CA SER A 524 -3.15 -9.20 -32.32
C SER A 524 -3.09 -10.71 -32.53
N GLY A 525 -3.95 -11.44 -31.81
CA GLY A 525 -4.02 -12.91 -31.81
C GLY A 525 -4.50 -13.57 -33.10
#